data_AF-A0A0Q4P8X7-F1
#
_entry.id   AF-A0A0Q4P8X7-F1
#
_cell.length_a   1.000
_cell.length_b   1.000
_cell.length_c   1.000
_cell.angle_alpha   90.00
_cell.angle_beta   90.00
_cell.angle_gamma   90.00
#
_symmetry.space_group_name_H-M   'P 1'
#
loop_
_entity.id
_entity.type
_entity.pdbx_description
1 polymer ?
#
loop_
_entity_poly.entity_id
_entity_poly.type
_entity_poly.pdbx_seq_one_letter_code
_entity_poly.pdbx_strand_id
1 'polypeptide(L)'
;MSKPIRSMLLLGAAAHLSILPLAATVPVVLAQANLPAPYVSRAFDAVVLPIDESVRSAFALNAADSGVLVLAVAPDGVAAQNGVEPGEIIHQVKGKDIATPIELDEVVYFWLTQQVSDFSVDYYRAGVLSSSDVIITLELYEAALDVAAVSNWTSWSYEGFSYEEYTVEYSEEIVETYEESETTIEETVTSEEFSSELEEDSQEDEASDESEEAASDDADADDGAADDGDEADDGGEDDGADDGDGGEEE
;
A
#
# COMPACT_ATOMS: atom_id res chain seq x y z
N MET A 1 11.38 74.48 69.57
CA MET A 1 11.06 73.35 70.47
C MET A 1 10.86 72.11 69.62
N SER A 2 11.74 71.12 69.75
CA SER A 2 11.68 69.84 69.05
C SER A 2 11.13 68.76 70.00
N LYS A 3 10.26 67.88 69.49
CA LYS A 3 9.87 66.58 70.06
C LYS A 3 9.23 65.70 68.96
N PRO A 4 9.29 64.36 69.04
CA PRO A 4 9.52 63.50 67.88
C PRO A 4 8.51 62.33 67.70
N ILE A 5 8.80 61.48 66.69
CA ILE A 5 8.60 60.00 66.58
C ILE A 5 7.58 59.47 65.53
N ARG A 6 8.17 58.79 64.52
CA ARG A 6 7.83 57.56 63.73
C ARG A 6 6.36 57.14 63.50
N SER A 7 6.06 56.77 62.25
CA SER A 7 5.60 55.40 61.87
C SER A 7 5.60 55.18 60.35
N MET A 8 5.97 53.94 59.95
CA MET A 8 5.91 53.37 58.60
C MET A 8 4.46 53.21 58.13
N LEU A 9 4.22 53.28 56.81
CA LEU A 9 3.32 52.35 56.12
C LEU A 9 3.69 52.23 54.64
N LEU A 10 3.51 51.01 54.14
CA LEU A 10 3.89 50.40 52.87
C LEU A 10 2.64 50.28 51.98
N LEU A 11 2.72 50.55 50.68
CA LEU A 11 1.74 50.14 49.65
C LEU A 11 2.31 50.51 48.27
N GLY A 12 2.32 49.71 47.21
CA GLY A 12 1.79 48.37 46.93
C GLY A 12 1.86 48.24 45.40
N ALA A 13 2.74 47.39 44.88
CA ALA A 13 2.86 47.15 43.43
C ALA A 13 1.87 46.03 43.04
N ALA A 14 0.84 46.37 42.26
CA ALA A 14 -0.08 45.41 41.68
C ALA A 14 0.58 44.74 40.47
N ALA A 15 0.94 43.46 40.60
CA ALA A 15 1.34 42.62 39.48
C ALA A 15 0.09 42.03 38.82
N HIS A 16 -0.07 42.28 37.52
CA HIS A 16 -1.09 41.64 36.69
C HIS A 16 -0.75 40.15 36.52
N LEU A 17 -1.53 39.27 37.14
CA LEU A 17 -1.42 37.83 36.95
C LEU A 17 -2.23 37.44 35.71
N SER A 18 -1.57 37.31 34.56
CA SER A 18 -2.17 36.74 33.36
C SER A 18 -2.15 35.22 33.49
N ILE A 19 -3.32 34.63 33.71
CA ILE A 19 -3.49 33.18 33.72
C ILE A 19 -3.54 32.73 32.26
N LEU A 20 -2.50 32.06 31.79
CA LEU A 20 -2.54 31.35 30.52
C LEU A 20 -3.49 30.16 30.67
N PRO A 21 -4.40 29.89 29.71
CA PRO A 21 -5.13 28.63 29.70
C PRO A 21 -4.11 27.51 29.49
N LEU A 22 -4.07 26.57 30.43
CA LEU A 22 -3.39 25.29 30.24
C LEU A 22 -4.14 24.57 29.12
N ALA A 23 -3.60 24.59 27.90
CA ALA A 23 -4.06 23.71 26.83
C ALA A 23 -3.92 22.28 27.35
N ALA A 24 -5.04 21.55 27.43
CA ALA A 24 -5.02 20.15 27.79
C ALA A 24 -4.21 19.40 26.72
N THR A 25 -2.98 19.01 27.05
CA THR A 25 -2.24 18.01 26.29
C THR A 25 -2.94 16.69 26.50
N VAL A 26 -3.78 16.28 25.54
CA VAL A 26 -4.29 14.92 25.50
C VAL A 26 -3.07 14.03 25.26
N PRO A 27 -2.72 13.08 26.14
CA PRO A 27 -1.66 12.14 25.82
C PRO A 27 -2.14 11.28 24.64
N VAL A 28 -1.46 11.42 23.49
CA VAL A 28 -1.62 10.52 22.33
C VAL A 28 -1.01 9.18 22.73
N VAL A 29 -1.77 8.38 23.47
CA VAL A 29 -1.43 6.99 23.84
C VAL A 29 -2.57 6.11 23.33
N LEU A 30 -2.88 6.20 22.02
CA LEU A 30 -4.05 5.52 21.45
C LEU A 30 -3.80 4.80 20.12
N ALA A 31 -2.68 5.01 19.41
CA ALA A 31 -2.46 4.34 18.11
C ALA A 31 -1.77 2.98 18.22
N GLN A 32 -0.94 2.74 19.26
CA GLN A 32 -0.21 1.47 19.42
C GLN A 32 -1.08 0.31 19.91
N ALA A 33 -2.19 0.57 20.60
CA ALA A 33 -2.88 -0.45 21.40
C ALA A 33 -3.70 -1.50 20.61
N ASN A 34 -3.78 -1.40 19.28
CA ASN A 34 -4.64 -2.27 18.46
C ASN A 34 -4.02 -2.72 17.13
N LEU A 35 -2.73 -2.45 16.87
CA LEU A 35 -2.11 -2.96 15.65
C LEU A 35 -1.91 -4.49 15.77
N PRO A 36 -2.04 -5.24 14.66
CA PRO A 36 -1.71 -6.66 14.64
C PRO A 36 -0.22 -6.86 14.95
N ALA A 37 0.16 -8.08 15.28
CA ALA A 37 1.56 -8.43 15.45
C ALA A 37 2.34 -8.29 14.13
N PRO A 38 3.60 -7.85 14.19
CA PRO A 38 4.43 -7.72 13.00
C PRO A 38 4.94 -9.08 12.52
N TYR A 39 5.03 -9.22 11.21
CA TYR A 39 5.67 -10.35 10.56
C TYR A 39 6.96 -9.91 9.90
N VAL A 40 8.04 -10.68 10.04
CA VAL A 40 9.30 -10.43 9.35
C VAL A 40 9.36 -11.33 8.12
N SER A 41 9.23 -10.73 6.94
CA SER A 41 9.34 -11.44 5.66
C SER A 41 10.80 -11.76 5.36
N ARG A 42 11.05 -13.05 5.10
CA ARG A 42 12.32 -13.61 4.62
C ARG A 42 12.59 -13.23 3.18
N ALA A 43 11.55 -13.17 2.35
CA ALA A 43 11.69 -12.82 0.94
C ALA A 43 12.16 -11.38 0.73
N PHE A 44 11.66 -10.45 1.55
CA PHE A 44 11.91 -9.01 1.35
C PHE A 44 12.88 -8.40 2.37
N ASP A 45 13.33 -9.14 3.39
CA ASP A 45 14.05 -8.59 4.54
C ASP A 45 13.33 -7.36 5.13
N ALA A 46 12.03 -7.52 5.36
CA ALA A 46 11.13 -6.43 5.72
C ALA A 46 10.18 -6.84 6.84
N VAL A 47 9.82 -5.87 7.68
CA VAL A 47 8.70 -6.03 8.61
C VAL A 47 7.44 -5.58 7.90
N VAL A 48 6.45 -6.47 7.84
CA VAL A 48 5.17 -6.22 7.17
C VAL A 48 4.00 -6.44 8.12
N LEU A 49 2.87 -5.79 7.80
CA LEU A 49 1.61 -5.94 8.52
C LEU A 49 0.49 -6.37 7.57
N PRO A 50 -0.46 -7.19 8.03
CA PRO A 50 -1.71 -7.38 7.31
C PRO A 50 -2.48 -6.07 7.29
N ILE A 51 -3.24 -5.81 6.23
CA ILE A 51 -4.08 -4.60 6.15
C ILE A 51 -5.48 -4.91 6.69
N ASP A 52 -5.63 -4.74 8.00
CA ASP A 52 -6.94 -4.70 8.66
C ASP A 52 -7.43 -3.25 8.89
N GLU A 53 -8.60 -3.09 9.51
CA GLU A 53 -9.17 -1.76 9.79
C GLU A 53 -8.30 -0.92 10.75
N SER A 54 -7.60 -1.57 11.68
CA SER A 54 -6.72 -0.89 12.62
C SER A 54 -5.49 -0.32 11.91
N VAL A 55 -4.86 -1.10 11.03
CA VAL A 55 -3.72 -0.70 10.20
C VAL A 55 -4.16 0.36 9.21
N ARG A 56 -5.28 0.18 8.52
CA ARG A 56 -5.85 1.16 7.59
C ARG A 56 -6.08 2.51 8.27
N SER A 57 -6.69 2.51 9.45
CA SER A 57 -6.92 3.73 10.21
C SER A 57 -5.64 4.34 10.76
N ALA A 58 -4.67 3.54 11.20
CA ALA A 58 -3.42 4.03 11.77
C ALA A 58 -2.55 4.71 10.72
N PHE A 59 -2.38 4.08 9.55
CA PHE A 59 -1.49 4.54 8.49
C PHE A 59 -2.22 5.35 7.39
N ALA A 60 -3.51 5.66 7.59
CA ALA A 60 -4.34 6.44 6.68
C ALA A 60 -4.36 5.88 5.24
N LEU A 61 -4.45 4.55 5.12
CA LEU A 61 -4.46 3.85 3.83
C LEU A 61 -5.82 4.05 3.12
N ASN A 62 -5.81 4.10 1.79
CA ASN A 62 -7.02 4.26 0.99
C ASN A 62 -7.88 3.01 1.04
N ALA A 63 -9.20 3.13 0.81
CA ALA A 63 -10.09 1.97 0.84
C ALA A 63 -9.78 0.90 -0.23
N ALA A 64 -9.14 1.30 -1.34
CA ALA A 64 -8.73 0.39 -2.41
C ALA A 64 -7.40 -0.30 -2.13
N ASP A 65 -6.61 0.17 -1.15
CA ASP A 65 -5.31 -0.41 -0.87
C ASP A 65 -5.49 -1.82 -0.26
N SER A 66 -5.01 -2.83 -0.98
CA SER A 66 -5.00 -4.26 -0.61
C SER A 66 -3.59 -4.81 -0.76
N GLY A 67 -3.23 -5.77 0.09
CA GLY A 67 -1.86 -6.25 0.19
C GLY A 67 -1.39 -6.39 1.63
N VAL A 68 -0.06 -6.36 1.77
CA VAL A 68 0.64 -6.26 3.05
C VAL A 68 1.41 -4.95 3.13
N LEU A 69 1.27 -4.23 4.25
CA LEU A 69 1.94 -2.95 4.47
C LEU A 69 3.39 -3.17 4.87
N VAL A 70 4.33 -2.56 4.16
CA VAL A 70 5.75 -2.52 4.53
C VAL A 70 5.95 -1.50 5.65
N LEU A 71 6.22 -1.99 6.86
CA LEU A 71 6.41 -1.14 8.03
C LEU A 71 7.88 -0.75 8.24
N ALA A 72 8.80 -1.66 7.95
CA ALA A 72 10.23 -1.42 8.01
C ALA A 72 11.00 -2.30 7.03
N VAL A 73 12.19 -1.86 6.66
CA VAL A 73 13.07 -2.51 5.71
C VAL A 73 14.48 -2.61 6.28
N ALA A 74 15.06 -3.81 6.23
CA ALA A 74 16.43 -4.05 6.63
C ALA A 74 17.39 -3.21 5.80
N PRO A 75 18.37 -2.52 6.43
CA PRO A 75 19.45 -1.88 5.69
C PRO A 75 20.16 -2.93 4.82
N ASP A 76 20.35 -2.60 3.54
CA ASP A 76 20.97 -3.48 2.54
C ASP A 76 20.21 -4.81 2.28
N GLY A 77 19.00 -4.99 2.80
CA GLY A 77 18.15 -6.16 2.53
C GLY A 77 17.53 -6.16 1.14
N VAL A 78 16.83 -7.25 0.78
CA VAL A 78 16.20 -7.42 -0.54
C VAL A 78 15.28 -6.25 -0.90
N ALA A 79 14.37 -5.85 -0.02
CA ALA A 79 13.48 -4.71 -0.25
C ALA A 79 14.27 -3.41 -0.51
N ALA A 80 15.25 -3.10 0.33
CA ALA A 80 16.06 -1.88 0.19
C ALA A 80 16.83 -1.84 -1.14
N GLN A 81 17.42 -2.97 -1.54
CA GLN A 81 18.18 -3.08 -2.78
C GLN A 81 17.32 -2.90 -4.03
N ASN A 82 16.03 -3.25 -3.94
CA ASN A 82 15.06 -3.10 -5.02
C ASN A 82 14.22 -1.81 -4.90
N GLY A 83 14.56 -0.91 -3.96
CA GLY A 83 13.92 0.40 -3.83
C GLY A 83 12.49 0.35 -3.27
N VAL A 84 12.15 -0.73 -2.57
CA VAL A 84 10.93 -0.83 -1.75
C VAL A 84 11.17 -0.05 -0.47
N GLU A 85 10.25 0.87 -0.15
CA GLU A 85 10.39 1.77 0.98
C GLU A 85 9.30 1.52 2.04
N PRO A 86 9.57 1.81 3.33
CA PRO A 86 8.54 1.79 4.35
C PRO A 86 7.35 2.68 3.97
N GLY A 87 6.18 2.08 4.04
CA GLY A 87 4.90 2.67 3.71
C GLY A 87 4.32 2.36 2.35
N GLU A 88 5.02 1.53 1.60
CA GLU A 88 4.43 0.83 0.47
C GLU A 88 3.59 -0.36 0.92
N ILE A 89 2.71 -0.78 0.02
CA ILE A 89 1.90 -1.96 0.21
C ILE A 89 2.24 -2.91 -0.92
N ILE A 90 2.74 -4.10 -0.59
CA ILE A 90 2.97 -5.16 -1.58
C ILE A 90 1.61 -5.77 -1.88
N HIS A 91 1.12 -5.58 -3.10
CA HIS A 91 -0.21 -5.99 -3.54
C HIS A 91 -0.18 -7.34 -4.24
N GLN A 92 0.73 -7.52 -5.20
CA GLN A 92 0.88 -8.76 -5.96
C GLN A 92 2.33 -9.17 -6.11
N VAL A 93 2.57 -10.47 -6.23
CA VAL A 93 3.87 -11.04 -6.58
C VAL A 93 3.65 -12.09 -7.67
N LYS A 94 4.25 -11.87 -8.84
CA LYS A 94 4.08 -12.71 -10.03
C LYS A 94 2.60 -12.97 -10.35
N GLY A 95 1.79 -11.91 -10.39
CA GLY A 95 0.35 -11.99 -10.68
C GLY A 95 -0.53 -12.46 -9.52
N LYS A 96 0.05 -13.08 -8.48
CA LYS A 96 -0.68 -13.53 -7.30
C LYS A 96 -0.98 -12.37 -6.37
N ASP A 97 -2.26 -12.15 -6.07
CA ASP A 97 -2.71 -11.28 -4.98
C ASP A 97 -2.18 -11.76 -3.63
N ILE A 98 -1.54 -10.85 -2.89
CA ILE A 98 -1.04 -11.11 -1.54
C ILE A 98 -2.05 -10.59 -0.52
N ALA A 99 -2.69 -11.47 0.20
CA ALA A 99 -3.66 -11.15 1.24
C ALA A 99 -3.06 -11.16 2.65
N THR A 100 -2.05 -12.00 2.90
CA THR A 100 -1.45 -12.16 4.23
C THR A 100 0.08 -12.04 4.24
N PRO A 101 0.68 -11.65 5.37
CA PRO A 101 2.13 -11.57 5.49
C PRO A 101 2.88 -12.87 5.18
N ILE A 102 2.38 -14.01 5.64
CA ILE A 102 3.06 -15.30 5.42
C ILE A 102 2.95 -15.76 3.96
N GLU A 103 1.81 -15.48 3.31
CA GLU A 103 1.58 -15.79 1.90
C GLU A 103 2.62 -15.10 1.00
N LEU A 104 3.09 -13.91 1.36
CA LEU A 104 4.19 -13.25 0.64
C LEU A 104 5.43 -14.16 0.54
N ASP A 105 5.84 -14.76 1.66
CA ASP A 105 7.01 -15.64 1.68
C ASP A 105 6.69 -17.01 1.08
N GLU A 106 5.46 -17.54 1.23
CA GLU A 106 5.03 -18.80 0.61
C GLU A 106 5.07 -18.73 -0.92
N VAL A 107 4.53 -17.65 -1.50
CA VAL A 107 4.53 -17.42 -2.95
C VAL A 107 5.95 -17.30 -3.48
N VAL A 108 6.79 -16.49 -2.82
CA VAL A 108 8.19 -16.32 -3.24
C VAL A 108 8.94 -17.64 -3.13
N TYR A 109 8.83 -18.34 -2.00
CA TYR A 109 9.53 -19.61 -1.78
C TYR A 109 9.14 -20.67 -2.79
N PHE A 110 7.84 -20.83 -3.10
CA PHE A 110 7.38 -21.75 -4.14
C PHE A 110 8.10 -21.51 -5.46
N TRP A 111 8.12 -20.28 -5.97
CA TRP A 111 8.78 -19.96 -7.23
C TRP A 111 10.30 -20.14 -7.18
N LEU A 112 10.93 -19.86 -6.03
CA LEU A 112 12.36 -20.15 -5.82
C LEU A 112 12.65 -21.65 -5.95
N THR A 113 11.79 -22.53 -5.43
CA THR A 113 11.96 -23.99 -5.59
C THR A 113 11.86 -24.43 -7.06
N GLN A 114 11.12 -23.68 -7.87
CA GLN A 114 11.00 -23.85 -9.32
C GLN A 114 12.15 -23.17 -10.11
N GLN A 115 13.17 -22.66 -9.42
CA GLN A 115 14.33 -21.95 -9.97
C GLN A 115 13.97 -20.63 -10.67
N VAL A 116 12.87 -19.99 -10.25
CA VAL A 116 12.50 -18.65 -10.69
C VAL A 116 12.94 -17.65 -9.62
N SER A 117 13.80 -16.71 -10.00
CA SER A 117 14.38 -15.70 -9.09
C SER A 117 14.02 -14.25 -9.46
N ASP A 118 13.24 -14.09 -10.53
CA ASP A 118 12.78 -12.80 -11.05
C ASP A 118 11.29 -12.68 -10.77
N PHE A 119 10.92 -11.65 -10.00
CA PHE A 119 9.58 -11.46 -9.48
C PHE A 119 9.06 -10.09 -9.93
N SER A 120 8.03 -10.09 -10.78
CA SER A 120 7.21 -8.89 -10.97
C SER A 120 6.44 -8.62 -9.68
N VAL A 121 6.66 -7.47 -9.06
CA VAL A 121 6.01 -7.10 -7.80
C VAL A 121 5.23 -5.81 -8.00
N ASP A 122 3.93 -5.89 -7.74
CA ASP A 122 3.05 -4.74 -7.76
C ASP A 122 2.88 -4.20 -6.35
N TYR A 123 3.03 -2.88 -6.22
CA TYR A 123 2.93 -2.18 -4.94
C TYR A 123 2.18 -0.86 -5.06
N TYR A 124 1.46 -0.50 -3.99
CA TYR A 124 0.89 0.84 -3.87
C TYR A 124 1.91 1.77 -3.20
N ARG A 125 2.29 2.84 -3.91
CA ARG A 125 3.09 3.96 -3.37
C ARG A 125 2.22 5.21 -3.33
N ALA A 126 1.88 5.67 -2.13
CA ALA A 126 0.96 6.80 -1.92
C ALA A 126 -0.39 6.64 -2.66
N GLY A 127 -0.93 5.41 -2.70
CA GLY A 127 -2.19 5.06 -3.37
C GLY A 127 -2.11 4.91 -4.88
N VAL A 128 -0.91 5.00 -5.47
CA VAL A 128 -0.68 4.74 -6.89
C VAL A 128 -0.08 3.36 -7.05
N LEU A 129 -0.76 2.49 -7.81
CA LEU A 129 -0.24 1.18 -8.16
C LEU A 129 0.96 1.33 -9.11
N SER A 130 2.06 0.68 -8.78
CA SER A 130 3.31 0.63 -9.55
C SER A 130 3.82 -0.81 -9.56
N SER A 131 4.56 -1.18 -10.61
CA SER A 131 5.17 -2.49 -10.75
C SER A 131 6.68 -2.37 -10.84
N SER A 132 7.43 -3.33 -10.29
CA SER A 132 8.89 -3.43 -10.44
C SER A 132 9.36 -4.87 -10.38
N ASP A 133 10.39 -5.17 -11.16
CA ASP A 133 11.08 -6.45 -11.13
C ASP A 133 12.03 -6.50 -9.91
N VAL A 134 11.81 -7.47 -9.05
CA VAL A 134 12.58 -7.72 -7.82
C VAL A 134 13.33 -9.03 -7.99
N ILE A 135 14.66 -8.98 -7.83
CA ILE A 135 15.48 -10.19 -7.86
C ILE A 135 15.63 -10.75 -6.46
N ILE A 136 15.10 -11.96 -6.25
CA ILE A 136 15.20 -12.72 -5.01
C ILE A 136 15.77 -14.08 -5.37
N THR A 137 16.86 -14.49 -4.74
CA THR A 137 17.45 -15.82 -4.95
C THR A 137 17.17 -16.70 -3.74
N LEU A 138 17.22 -18.03 -3.91
CA LEU A 138 17.11 -18.96 -2.79
C LEU A 138 18.21 -18.71 -1.73
N GLU A 139 19.42 -18.32 -2.18
CA GLU A 139 20.50 -17.95 -1.28
C GLU A 139 20.18 -16.71 -0.44
N LEU A 140 19.53 -15.69 -1.02
CA LEU A 140 19.09 -14.51 -0.27
C LEU A 140 17.96 -14.86 0.70
N TYR A 141 16.99 -15.66 0.27
CA TYR A 141 15.86 -16.10 1.09
C TYR A 141 16.28 -16.94 2.30
N GLU A 142 17.25 -17.84 2.13
CA GLU A 142 17.79 -18.69 3.20
C GLU A 142 18.88 -17.99 4.04
N ALA A 143 19.24 -16.75 3.71
CA ALA A 143 20.27 -16.02 4.44
C ALA A 143 19.83 -15.76 5.89
N ALA A 144 20.78 -15.89 6.81
CA ALA A 144 20.49 -15.62 8.22
C ALA A 144 20.22 -14.13 8.44
N LEU A 145 18.98 -13.80 8.79
CA LEU A 145 18.53 -12.45 9.13
C LEU A 145 18.64 -12.22 10.64
N ASP A 146 19.27 -11.11 11.05
CA ASP A 146 19.34 -10.72 12.46
C ASP A 146 18.02 -10.05 12.89
N VAL A 147 17.00 -10.88 13.13
CA VAL A 147 15.65 -10.42 13.49
C VAL A 147 15.60 -9.69 14.83
N ALA A 148 16.63 -9.81 15.69
CA ALA A 148 16.72 -9.03 16.91
C ALA A 148 17.06 -7.54 16.65
N ALA A 149 17.60 -7.23 15.47
CA ALA A 149 17.97 -5.87 15.06
C ALA A 149 16.85 -5.12 14.33
N VAL A 150 15.66 -5.72 14.19
CA VAL A 150 14.52 -5.14 13.44
C VAL A 150 14.10 -3.77 13.94
N SER A 151 14.27 -3.47 15.23
CA SER A 151 13.95 -2.16 15.83
C SER A 151 14.81 -1.02 15.29
N ASN A 152 15.97 -1.34 14.70
CA ASN A 152 16.91 -0.37 14.12
C ASN A 152 16.78 -0.20 12.60
N TRP A 153 15.83 -0.91 11.97
CA TRP A 153 15.63 -0.85 10.54
C TRP A 153 15.01 0.46 10.08
N THR A 154 15.19 0.77 8.79
CA THR A 154 14.55 1.94 8.17
C THR A 154 13.05 1.71 8.22
N SER A 155 12.30 2.57 8.91
CA SER A 155 10.90 2.30 9.26
C SER A 155 9.99 3.49 9.01
N TRP A 156 8.70 3.20 8.85
CA TRP A 156 7.66 4.21 8.86
C TRP A 156 7.36 4.60 10.31
N SER A 157 7.65 5.83 10.70
CA SER A 157 7.23 6.41 11.98
C SER A 157 6.61 7.79 11.78
N TYR A 158 5.63 8.16 12.59
CA TYR A 158 4.97 9.48 12.54
C TYR A 158 4.53 9.96 13.93
N GLU A 159 4.02 11.19 14.01
CA GLU A 159 3.53 11.76 15.27
C GLU A 159 2.35 10.93 15.82
N GLY A 160 2.62 10.05 16.78
CA GLY A 160 1.65 9.14 17.38
C GLY A 160 1.95 7.65 17.20
N PHE A 161 2.90 7.28 16.35
CA PHE A 161 3.40 5.92 16.19
C PHE A 161 4.93 5.89 16.23
N SER A 162 5.47 5.18 17.21
CA SER A 162 6.90 4.87 17.32
C SER A 162 7.12 3.40 17.00
N TYR A 163 7.83 3.13 15.90
CA TYR A 163 8.19 1.78 15.49
C TYR A 163 9.11 1.09 16.51
N GLU A 164 10.05 1.81 17.12
CA GLU A 164 10.94 1.28 18.15
C GLU A 164 10.14 0.77 19.36
N GLU A 165 9.18 1.55 19.86
CA GLU A 165 8.34 1.14 20.99
C GLU A 165 7.44 -0.05 20.62
N TYR A 166 6.90 -0.04 19.39
CA TYR A 166 6.08 -1.13 18.87
C TYR A 166 6.87 -2.44 18.79
N THR A 167 8.07 -2.44 18.20
CA THR A 167 8.91 -3.65 18.10
C THR A 167 9.39 -4.17 19.46
N VAL A 168 9.56 -3.31 20.46
CA VAL A 168 9.87 -3.74 21.84
C VAL A 168 8.71 -4.51 22.46
N GLU A 169 7.47 -4.15 22.19
CA GLU A 169 6.29 -4.89 22.68
C GLU A 169 6.22 -6.30 22.06
N TYR A 170 6.54 -6.44 20.77
CA TYR A 170 6.44 -7.69 20.02
C TYR A 170 7.76 -8.47 19.88
N SER A 171 8.83 -8.08 20.58
CA SER A 171 10.17 -8.62 20.29
C SER A 171 10.28 -10.14 20.46
N GLU A 172 9.57 -10.71 21.44
CA GLU A 172 9.56 -12.16 21.65
C GLU A 172 8.74 -12.86 20.55
N GLU A 173 7.57 -12.32 20.22
CA GLU A 173 6.67 -12.87 19.21
C GLU A 173 7.27 -12.80 17.79
N ILE A 174 8.03 -11.75 17.48
CA ILE A 174 8.78 -11.61 16.22
C ILE A 174 9.76 -12.76 16.04
N VAL A 175 10.55 -13.06 17.07
CA VAL A 175 11.57 -14.11 17.00
C VAL A 175 10.90 -15.48 16.88
N GLU A 176 9.90 -15.77 17.71
CA GLU A 176 9.15 -17.03 17.70
C GLU A 176 8.47 -17.25 16.35
N THR A 177 7.70 -16.27 15.87
CA THR A 177 6.98 -16.36 14.58
C THR A 177 7.95 -16.50 13.41
N TYR A 178 9.08 -15.79 13.41
CA TYR A 178 10.07 -15.92 12.36
C TYR A 178 10.69 -17.33 12.34
N GLU A 179 11.05 -17.90 13.49
CA GLU A 179 11.58 -19.25 13.59
C GLU A 179 10.56 -20.31 13.16
N GLU A 180 9.29 -20.18 13.55
CA GLU A 180 8.21 -21.10 13.18
C GLU A 180 7.76 -20.98 11.72
N SER A 181 7.90 -19.79 11.12
CA SER A 181 7.46 -19.53 9.75
C SER A 181 8.14 -20.43 8.73
N GLU A 182 9.42 -20.79 8.92
CA GLU A 182 10.18 -21.62 7.98
C GLU A 182 9.51 -22.96 7.73
N THR A 183 9.20 -23.69 8.80
CA THR A 183 8.51 -24.98 8.70
C THR A 183 7.10 -24.82 8.14
N THR A 184 6.38 -23.77 8.55
CA THR A 184 5.02 -23.50 8.07
C THR A 184 5.01 -23.27 6.56
N ILE A 185 5.92 -22.43 6.07
CA ILE A 185 6.07 -22.12 4.64
C ILE A 185 6.42 -23.38 3.84
N GLU A 186 7.39 -24.18 4.32
CA GLU A 186 7.76 -25.44 3.66
C GLU A 186 6.59 -26.43 3.58
N GLU A 187 5.80 -26.56 4.65
CA GLU A 187 4.62 -27.43 4.68
C GLU A 187 3.52 -26.94 3.74
N THR A 188 3.23 -25.63 3.72
CA THR A 188 2.24 -25.04 2.81
C THR A 188 2.65 -25.22 1.35
N VAL A 189 3.88 -24.84 1.01
CA VAL A 189 4.38 -24.85 -0.37
C VAL A 189 4.47 -26.26 -0.95
N THR A 190 4.72 -27.29 -0.12
CA THR A 190 4.74 -28.69 -0.55
C THR A 190 3.35 -29.33 -0.64
N SER A 191 2.29 -28.63 -0.23
CA SER A 191 0.91 -29.08 -0.38
C SER A 191 0.46 -29.05 -1.84
N GLU A 192 -0.24 -30.11 -2.26
CA GLU A 192 -0.86 -30.19 -3.59
C GLU A 192 -1.87 -29.05 -3.82
N GLU A 193 -2.57 -28.61 -2.76
CA GLU A 193 -3.55 -27.53 -2.82
C GLU A 193 -2.89 -26.21 -3.24
N PHE A 194 -1.85 -25.80 -2.51
CA PHE A 194 -1.14 -24.55 -2.76
C PHE A 194 -0.46 -24.54 -4.14
N SER A 195 0.19 -25.66 -4.50
CA SER A 195 0.82 -25.80 -5.82
C SER A 195 -0.19 -25.67 -6.95
N SER A 196 -1.37 -26.28 -6.82
CA SER A 196 -2.41 -26.19 -7.83
C SER A 196 -2.99 -24.78 -7.97
N GLU A 197 -3.16 -24.07 -6.86
CA GLU A 197 -3.67 -22.70 -6.83
C GLU A 197 -2.70 -21.73 -7.52
N LEU A 198 -1.39 -21.80 -7.21
CA LEU A 198 -0.40 -20.94 -7.86
C LEU A 198 -0.20 -21.23 -9.35
N GLU A 199 -0.33 -22.48 -9.78
CA GLU A 199 -0.28 -22.82 -11.20
C GLU A 199 -1.50 -22.29 -11.96
N GLU A 200 -2.68 -22.27 -11.33
CA GLU A 200 -3.92 -21.72 -11.92
C GLU A 200 -3.82 -20.19 -12.07
N ASP A 201 -3.46 -19.47 -11.01
CA ASP A 201 -3.33 -18.01 -11.03
C ASP A 201 -2.32 -17.54 -12.09
N SER A 202 -1.20 -18.27 -12.25
CA SER A 202 -0.19 -17.93 -13.27
C SER A 202 -0.65 -18.09 -14.73
N GLN A 203 -1.72 -18.86 -14.99
CA GLN A 203 -2.26 -19.07 -16.34
C GLN A 203 -3.34 -18.06 -16.72
N GLU A 204 -4.01 -17.44 -15.74
CA GLU A 204 -5.06 -16.45 -16.00
C GLU A 204 -4.48 -15.15 -16.57
N ASP A 205 -3.27 -14.76 -16.14
CA ASP A 205 -2.59 -13.56 -16.65
C ASP A 205 -2.18 -13.69 -18.13
N GLU A 206 -1.63 -14.84 -18.54
CA GLU A 206 -1.19 -15.11 -19.92
C GLU A 206 -2.37 -15.20 -20.92
N ALA A 207 -3.58 -15.51 -20.45
CA ALA A 207 -4.77 -15.58 -21.30
C ALA A 207 -5.37 -14.20 -21.61
N SER A 208 -4.99 -13.16 -20.86
CA SER A 208 -5.52 -11.80 -21.04
C SER A 208 -4.83 -11.03 -22.17
N ASP A 209 -3.55 -11.32 -22.44
CA ASP A 209 -2.72 -10.62 -23.44
C ASP A 209 -2.98 -11.11 -24.90
N GLU A 210 -3.52 -12.32 -25.10
CA GLU A 210 -3.80 -12.86 -26.45
C GLU A 210 -5.11 -12.34 -27.07
N SER A 211 -5.82 -11.43 -26.40
CA SER A 211 -7.16 -10.99 -26.83
C SER A 211 -7.22 -9.64 -27.58
N GLU A 212 -6.10 -8.91 -27.71
CA GLU A 212 -6.09 -7.60 -28.38
C GLU A 212 -5.64 -7.63 -29.86
N GLU A 213 -5.08 -8.74 -30.34
CA GLU A 213 -4.57 -8.85 -31.73
C GLU A 213 -5.57 -9.51 -32.69
N ALA A 214 -6.84 -9.07 -32.66
CA ALA A 214 -7.86 -9.51 -33.61
C ALA A 214 -8.81 -8.38 -34.03
N ALA A 215 -8.27 -7.20 -34.33
CA ALA A 215 -9.05 -6.09 -34.90
C ALA A 215 -8.33 -5.39 -36.06
N SER A 216 -7.74 -6.15 -37.00
CA SER A 216 -7.50 -5.64 -38.34
C SER A 216 -7.44 -6.77 -39.36
N ASP A 217 -8.55 -7.02 -40.06
CA ASP A 217 -8.51 -7.23 -41.51
C ASP A 217 -9.92 -7.38 -42.11
N ASP A 218 -10.18 -6.54 -43.12
CA ASP A 218 -10.97 -6.77 -44.33
C ASP A 218 -12.39 -7.39 -44.27
N ALA A 219 -13.38 -6.64 -44.77
CA ALA A 219 -13.71 -6.74 -46.20
C ALA A 219 -14.85 -5.80 -46.63
N ASP A 220 -14.51 -4.96 -47.60
CA ASP A 220 -15.36 -4.27 -48.56
C ASP A 220 -15.95 -5.31 -49.56
N ALA A 221 -17.27 -5.35 -49.76
CA ALA A 221 -18.02 -5.89 -50.93
C ALA A 221 -19.52 -5.87 -50.57
N ASP A 222 -20.36 -5.01 -51.13
CA ASP A 222 -20.92 -5.00 -52.50
C ASP A 222 -21.86 -6.17 -52.81
N ASP A 223 -23.15 -5.95 -52.57
CA ASP A 223 -24.22 -6.56 -53.37
C ASP A 223 -25.57 -5.87 -53.11
N GLY A 224 -25.97 -5.02 -54.05
CA GLY A 224 -27.32 -4.46 -54.13
C GLY A 224 -28.35 -5.43 -54.74
N ALA A 225 -29.63 -5.25 -54.38
CA ALA A 225 -30.79 -5.43 -55.25
C ALA A 225 -32.05 -4.82 -54.60
N ALA A 226 -32.93 -4.32 -55.46
CA ALA A 226 -34.00 -3.34 -55.23
C ALA A 226 -35.39 -3.94 -54.85
N ASP A 227 -36.34 -3.00 -54.68
CA ASP A 227 -37.79 -3.08 -55.00
C ASP A 227 -38.71 -3.56 -53.86
N ASP A 228 -39.87 -2.98 -53.50
CA ASP A 228 -40.73 -1.91 -54.04
C ASP A 228 -41.82 -1.60 -52.95
N GLY A 229 -42.52 -0.47 -53.01
CA GLY A 229 -43.88 -0.34 -52.43
C GLY A 229 -44.23 0.77 -51.41
N ASP A 230 -44.37 2.00 -51.92
CA ASP A 230 -45.50 2.96 -51.80
C ASP A 230 -46.28 3.32 -50.49
N GLU A 231 -46.40 4.66 -50.32
CA GLU A 231 -47.44 5.57 -49.75
C GLU A 231 -47.91 5.60 -48.28
N ALA A 232 -47.64 6.74 -47.62
CA ALA A 232 -48.59 7.72 -47.02
C ALA A 232 -47.75 8.87 -46.40
N ASP A 233 -47.77 10.14 -46.84
CA ASP A 233 -48.80 11.20 -46.83
C ASP A 233 -49.38 11.59 -45.45
N ASP A 234 -48.70 12.47 -44.72
CA ASP A 234 -49.12 13.82 -44.26
C ASP A 234 -47.86 14.53 -43.68
N GLY A 235 -47.65 15.84 -43.56
CA GLY A 235 -48.39 17.07 -43.82
C GLY A 235 -47.85 18.17 -42.87
N GLY A 236 -47.46 19.35 -43.40
CA GLY A 236 -47.24 20.60 -42.64
C GLY A 236 -45.77 21.06 -42.52
N GLU A 237 -45.31 21.97 -43.40
CA GLU A 237 -45.24 23.46 -43.22
C GLU A 237 -44.01 23.87 -42.37
N ASP A 238 -42.92 24.40 -42.95
CA ASP A 238 -42.72 25.76 -43.51
C ASP A 238 -42.60 26.87 -42.43
N ASP A 239 -41.35 27.18 -42.06
CA ASP A 239 -40.80 28.54 -41.97
C ASP A 239 -39.27 28.45 -41.72
N GLY A 240 -38.43 28.99 -42.61
CA GLY A 240 -37.95 30.37 -42.52
C GLY A 240 -36.51 30.37 -41.98
N ALA A 241 -35.51 30.37 -42.87
CA ALA A 241 -34.65 31.53 -43.16
C ALA A 241 -33.73 31.96 -42.00
N ASP A 242 -32.43 31.92 -42.19
CA ASP A 242 -31.64 33.11 -42.59
C ASP A 242 -30.14 32.89 -42.36
N ASP A 243 -29.38 33.46 -43.29
CA ASP A 243 -27.95 33.37 -43.51
C ASP A 243 -27.11 34.19 -42.53
N GLY A 244 -25.81 33.87 -42.45
CA GLY A 244 -24.76 34.74 -41.91
C GLY A 244 -23.56 33.93 -41.43
N ASP A 245 -22.54 33.66 -42.25
CA ASP A 245 -21.52 34.55 -42.86
C ASP A 245 -20.53 35.20 -41.86
N GLY A 246 -19.25 35.10 -42.20
CA GLY A 246 -18.08 35.71 -41.54
C GLY A 246 -17.23 34.70 -40.76
N GLY A 247 -16.06 34.21 -41.22
CA GLY A 247 -15.00 34.93 -41.94
C GLY A 247 -14.21 35.80 -40.95
N GLU A 248 -13.12 35.26 -40.38
CA GLU A 248 -11.72 35.62 -40.71
C GLU A 248 -11.16 36.79 -39.87
N GLU A 249 -10.04 36.48 -39.20
CA GLU A 249 -8.84 37.30 -38.94
C GLU A 249 -8.97 38.58 -38.08
N GLU A 250 -8.29 38.63 -36.92
CA GLU A 250 -6.87 39.01 -36.70
C GLU A 250 -6.40 38.65 -35.27
#